data_AF-A0A9Q3VQ28-F1
#
_entry.id   AF-A0A9Q3VQ28-F1
#
_cell.length_a   1.000
_cell.length_b   1.000
_cell.length_c   1.000
_cell.angle_alpha   90.00
_cell.angle_beta   90.00
_cell.angle_gamma   90.00
#
_symmetry.space_group_name_H-M   'P 1'
#
loop_
_entity.id
_entity.type
_entity.pdbx_description
1 polymer ?
#
loop_
_entity_poly.entity_id
_entity_poly.type
_entity_poly.pdbx_seq_one_letter_code
_entity_poly.pdbx_strand_id
1 'polypeptide(L)'
;MREKWSSLPRWARWVLAVYLIGFGEGACVHLYWVLMNGIHTFAHFPMVSQVYLNALALLDPLVVVLAARVRRSGILLAVVVMTLDVTTNWIGNWPWVKADPARLLQPVGLLPITLFGLFVLLSAVPLLRVTTDTAERLNYMIRT
;
A
#
# COMPACT_ATOMS: atom_id res chain seq x y z
N MET A 1 -21.24 -2.02 -1.13
CA MET A 1 -19.99 -1.91 -0.32
C MET A 1 -20.25 -2.12 1.17
N ARG A 2 -21.24 -1.45 1.77
CA ARG A 2 -21.55 -1.56 3.21
C ARG A 2 -21.71 -3.01 3.70
N GLU A 3 -22.42 -3.85 2.95
CA GLU A 3 -22.65 -5.27 3.28
C GLU A 3 -21.36 -6.09 3.38
N LYS A 4 -20.45 -5.94 2.41
CA LYS A 4 -19.14 -6.63 2.41
C LYS A 4 -18.27 -6.20 3.59
N TRP A 5 -18.33 -4.94 3.98
CA TRP A 5 -17.62 -4.46 5.16
C TRP A 5 -18.26 -4.99 6.44
N SER A 6 -19.60 -5.01 6.52
CA SER A 6 -20.32 -5.51 7.70
C SER A 6 -20.20 -7.01 7.92
N SER A 7 -19.83 -7.79 6.90
CA SER A 7 -19.59 -9.22 7.02
C SER A 7 -18.15 -9.57 7.46
N LEU A 8 -17.21 -8.63 7.37
CA LEU A 8 -15.84 -8.82 7.87
C LEU A 8 -15.79 -8.77 9.40
N PRO A 9 -14.90 -9.54 10.05
CA PRO A 9 -14.59 -9.36 11.46
C PRO A 9 -14.00 -7.97 11.73
N ARG A 10 -14.23 -7.44 12.94
CA ARG A 10 -13.84 -6.06 13.31
C ARG A 10 -12.37 -5.75 13.06
N TRP A 11 -11.46 -6.68 13.37
CA TRP A 11 -10.03 -6.49 13.14
C TRP A 11 -9.70 -6.33 11.65
N ALA A 12 -10.35 -7.07 10.75
CA ALA A 12 -10.09 -7.00 9.32
C ALA A 12 -10.55 -5.67 8.72
N ARG A 13 -11.63 -5.09 9.26
CA ARG A 13 -12.08 -3.73 8.89
C ARG A 13 -11.03 -2.69 9.27
N TRP A 14 -10.47 -2.79 10.48
CA TRP A 14 -9.40 -1.88 10.91
C TRP A 14 -8.15 -2.04 10.07
N VAL A 15 -7.74 -3.28 9.77
CA VAL A 15 -6.59 -3.52 8.87
C VAL A 15 -6.83 -2.90 7.50
N LEU A 16 -8.00 -3.12 6.89
CA LEU A 16 -8.33 -2.48 5.62
C LEU A 16 -8.39 -0.96 5.73
N ALA A 17 -8.93 -0.39 6.81
CA ALA A 17 -8.92 1.05 7.01
C ALA A 17 -7.49 1.61 7.06
N VAL A 18 -6.57 0.93 7.73
CA VAL A 18 -5.14 1.30 7.73
C VAL A 18 -4.55 1.21 6.32
N TYR A 19 -4.91 0.21 5.51
CA TYR A 19 -4.51 0.17 4.09
C TYR A 19 -5.05 1.41 3.36
N LEU A 20 -6.34 1.71 3.48
CA LEU A 20 -6.95 2.85 2.78
C LEU A 20 -6.27 4.17 3.14
N ILE A 21 -5.91 4.37 4.41
CA ILE A 21 -5.22 5.57 4.87
C ILE A 21 -3.80 5.62 4.33
N GLY A 22 -3.00 4.57 4.53
CA GLY A 22 -1.58 4.58 4.11
C GLY A 22 -1.39 4.69 2.60
N PHE A 23 -2.16 3.94 1.81
CA PHE A 23 -2.13 4.09 0.35
C PHE A 23 -2.77 5.41 -0.11
N GLY A 24 -3.79 5.93 0.59
CA GLY A 24 -4.37 7.23 0.27
C GLY A 24 -3.39 8.38 0.49
N GLU A 25 -2.66 8.35 1.60
CA GLU A 25 -1.57 9.29 1.90
C GLU A 25 -0.47 9.18 0.84
N GLY A 26 0.01 7.96 0.53
CA GLY A 26 0.99 7.71 -0.53
C GLY A 26 0.55 8.28 -1.87
N ALA A 27 -0.70 8.03 -2.28
CA ALA A 27 -1.27 8.56 -3.51
C ALA A 27 -1.21 10.09 -3.55
N CYS A 28 -1.58 10.78 -2.46
CA CYS A 28 -1.51 12.23 -2.37
C CYS A 28 -0.08 12.74 -2.54
N VAL A 29 0.89 12.09 -1.90
CA VAL A 29 2.32 12.44 -2.00
C VAL A 29 2.82 12.23 -3.44
N HIS A 30 2.57 11.07 -4.03
CA HIS A 30 3.02 10.77 -5.40
C HIS A 30 2.38 11.68 -6.44
N LEU A 31 1.07 11.94 -6.33
CA LEU A 31 0.37 12.90 -7.19
C LEU A 31 0.93 14.31 -7.01
N TYR A 32 1.15 14.76 -5.78
CA TYR A 32 1.71 16.08 -5.51
C TYR A 32 3.05 16.26 -6.21
N TRP A 33 3.97 15.30 -6.07
CA TRP A 33 5.29 15.40 -6.69
C TRP A 33 5.22 15.39 -8.22
N VAL A 34 4.44 14.47 -8.81
CA VAL A 34 4.26 14.38 -10.27
C VAL A 34 3.63 15.65 -10.84
N LEU A 35 2.64 16.23 -10.15
CA LEU A 35 1.99 17.47 -10.58
C LEU A 35 2.92 18.67 -10.50
N MET A 36 3.78 18.74 -9.47
CA MET A 36 4.65 19.89 -9.24
C MET A 36 5.95 19.85 -10.05
N ASN A 37 6.51 18.67 -10.31
CA ASN A 37 7.85 18.52 -10.93
C ASN A 37 7.84 17.63 -12.18
N GLY A 38 6.67 17.16 -12.60
CA GLY A 38 6.51 16.25 -13.73
C GLY A 38 7.15 14.88 -13.49
N ILE A 39 7.33 14.16 -14.60
CA ILE A 39 7.90 12.80 -14.63
C ILE A 39 9.36 12.72 -14.15
N HIS A 40 10.04 13.87 -14.06
CA HIS A 40 11.44 13.99 -13.65
C HIS A 40 11.63 14.13 -12.14
N THR A 41 10.55 14.14 -11.35
CA THR A 41 10.58 14.12 -9.87
C THR A 41 11.66 13.19 -9.31
N PHE A 42 11.75 11.98 -9.86
CA PHE A 42 12.59 10.92 -9.35
C PHE A 42 13.88 10.73 -10.16
N ALA A 43 14.31 11.73 -10.94
CA ALA A 43 15.45 11.61 -11.87
C ALA A 43 16.78 11.16 -11.23
N HIS A 44 16.92 11.29 -9.91
CA HIS A 44 18.07 10.84 -9.13
C HIS A 44 18.10 9.33 -8.85
N PHE A 45 17.01 8.61 -9.12
CA PHE A 45 16.94 7.15 -9.02
C PHE A 45 17.31 6.44 -10.33
N PRO A 46 17.68 5.15 -10.31
CA PRO A 46 17.78 4.34 -11.54
C PRO A 46 16.45 4.30 -12.30
N MET A 47 16.50 4.22 -13.64
CA MET A 47 15.33 4.35 -14.52
C MET A 47 14.14 3.48 -14.12
N VAL A 48 14.37 2.21 -13.74
CA VAL A 48 13.32 1.29 -13.31
C VAL A 48 12.58 1.81 -12.07
N SER A 49 13.33 2.30 -11.08
CA SER A 49 12.77 2.93 -9.88
C SER A 49 12.01 4.21 -10.21
N GLN A 50 12.48 5.02 -11.17
CA GLN A 50 11.75 6.22 -11.60
C GLN A 50 10.38 5.88 -12.18
N VAL A 51 10.33 4.91 -13.11
CA VAL A 51 9.07 4.48 -13.73
C VAL A 51 8.11 3.98 -12.66
N TYR A 52 8.61 3.15 -11.74
CA TYR A 52 7.82 2.62 -10.65
C TYR A 52 7.28 3.71 -9.70
N LEU A 53 8.14 4.61 -9.21
CA LEU A 53 7.74 5.69 -8.30
C LEU A 53 6.74 6.66 -8.96
N ASN A 54 6.88 6.95 -10.25
CA ASN A 54 5.87 7.70 -10.99
C ASN A 54 4.55 6.90 -11.11
N ALA A 55 4.62 5.59 -11.33
CA ALA A 55 3.44 4.74 -11.45
C ALA A 55 2.65 4.64 -10.13
N LEU A 56 3.27 4.90 -8.97
CA LEU A 56 2.57 4.91 -7.67
C LEU A 56 1.42 5.92 -7.61
N ALA A 57 1.51 7.03 -8.35
CA ALA A 57 0.41 7.98 -8.51
C ALA A 57 -0.89 7.35 -9.05
N LEU A 58 -0.78 6.19 -9.73
CA LEU A 58 -1.92 5.39 -10.19
C LEU A 58 -2.12 4.11 -9.39
N LEU A 59 -1.03 3.43 -9.01
CA LEU A 59 -1.11 2.16 -8.28
C LEU A 59 -1.70 2.33 -6.88
N ASP A 60 -1.36 3.40 -6.16
CA ASP A 60 -1.88 3.63 -4.80
C ASP A 60 -3.40 3.86 -4.80
N PRO A 61 -3.97 4.77 -5.63
CA PRO A 61 -5.43 4.87 -5.77
C PRO A 61 -6.08 3.55 -6.17
N LEU A 62 -5.44 2.76 -7.05
CA LEU A 62 -5.98 1.47 -7.46
C LEU A 62 -6.04 0.49 -6.29
N VAL A 63 -5.01 0.43 -5.44
CA VAL A 63 -5.02 -0.35 -4.20
C VAL A 63 -6.17 0.11 -3.29
N VAL A 64 -6.29 1.42 -3.03
CA VAL A 64 -7.36 1.99 -2.20
C VAL A 64 -8.73 1.56 -2.72
N VAL A 65 -8.96 1.73 -4.02
CA VAL A 65 -10.23 1.42 -4.68
C VAL A 65 -10.57 -0.07 -4.63
N LEU A 66 -9.59 -0.96 -4.83
CA LEU A 66 -9.80 -2.41 -4.77
C LEU A 66 -9.98 -2.91 -3.33
N ALA A 67 -9.18 -2.39 -2.39
CA ALA A 67 -9.27 -2.72 -0.96
C ALA A 67 -10.59 -2.20 -0.36
N ALA A 68 -11.04 -1.01 -0.72
CA ALA A 68 -12.33 -0.45 -0.31
C ALA A 68 -13.51 -1.31 -0.79
N ARG A 69 -13.35 -2.01 -1.91
CA ARG A 69 -14.32 -2.98 -2.42
C ARG A 69 -14.16 -4.39 -1.83
N VAL A 70 -13.26 -4.57 -0.86
CA VAL A 70 -12.94 -5.84 -0.21
C VAL A 70 -12.59 -6.90 -1.26
N ARG A 71 -11.77 -6.52 -2.25
CA ARG A 71 -11.34 -7.43 -3.33
C ARG A 71 -10.01 -8.07 -2.97
N ARG A 72 -9.92 -9.39 -3.17
CA ARG A 72 -8.66 -10.15 -3.07
C ARG A 72 -7.53 -9.54 -3.88
N SER A 73 -7.84 -9.06 -5.10
CA SER A 73 -6.88 -8.39 -5.98
C SER A 73 -6.30 -7.12 -5.36
N GLY A 74 -7.06 -6.39 -4.53
CA GLY A 74 -6.56 -5.19 -3.84
C GLY A 74 -5.52 -5.53 -2.78
N ILE A 75 -5.70 -6.64 -2.05
CA ILE A 75 -4.76 -7.08 -1.03
C ILE A 75 -3.46 -7.60 -1.68
N LEU A 76 -3.59 -8.37 -2.78
CA LEU A 76 -2.41 -8.84 -3.53
C LEU A 76 -1.64 -7.67 -4.15
N LEU A 77 -2.34 -6.70 -4.74
CA LEU A 77 -1.71 -5.51 -5.27
C LEU A 77 -1.00 -4.70 -4.17
N ALA A 78 -1.63 -4.53 -3.00
CA ALA A 78 -1.00 -3.88 -1.85
C ALA A 78 0.32 -4.53 -1.44
N VAL A 79 0.39 -5.87 -1.42
CA VAL A 79 1.63 -6.61 -1.13
C VAL A 79 2.71 -6.31 -2.16
N VAL A 80 2.38 -6.38 -3.45
CA VAL A 80 3.34 -6.12 -4.54
C VAL A 80 3.84 -4.69 -4.45
N VAL A 81 2.93 -3.72 -4.30
CA VAL A 81 3.27 -2.30 -4.19
C VAL A 81 4.17 -2.07 -2.97
N MET A 82 3.78 -2.48 -1.76
CA MET A 82 4.63 -2.24 -0.58
C MET A 82 5.99 -2.92 -0.65
N THR A 83 6.08 -4.11 -1.25
CA THR A 83 7.37 -4.81 -1.40
C THR A 83 8.32 -3.99 -2.27
N LEU A 84 7.84 -3.54 -3.42
CA LEU A 84 8.63 -2.74 -4.35
C LEU A 84 8.94 -1.35 -3.79
N ASP A 85 8.00 -0.73 -3.08
CA ASP A 85 8.14 0.61 -2.52
C ASP A 85 9.17 0.65 -1.39
N VAL A 86 9.03 -0.26 -0.42
CA VAL A 86 10.02 -0.43 0.65
C VAL A 86 11.40 -0.73 0.06
N THR A 87 11.49 -1.67 -0.89
CA THR A 87 12.77 -2.03 -1.52
C THR A 87 13.42 -0.83 -2.21
N THR A 88 12.65 -0.09 -3.01
CA THR A 88 13.14 1.09 -3.75
C THR A 88 13.61 2.18 -2.78
N ASN A 89 12.84 2.44 -1.73
CA ASN A 89 13.19 3.44 -0.72
C ASN A 89 14.44 3.04 0.07
N TRP A 90 14.58 1.77 0.46
CA TRP A 90 15.79 1.29 1.14
C TRP A 90 17.03 1.39 0.26
N ILE A 91 16.95 0.98 -1.01
CA ILE A 91 18.07 1.08 -1.95
C ILE A 91 18.48 2.54 -2.16
N GLY A 92 17.52 3.43 -2.42
CA GLY A 92 17.80 4.84 -2.66
C GLY A 92 18.38 5.57 -1.46
N ASN A 93 17.90 5.25 -0.26
CA ASN A 93 18.35 5.90 0.97
C ASN A 93 19.55 5.21 1.63
N TRP A 94 20.00 4.06 1.13
CA TRP A 94 21.10 3.29 1.72
C TRP A 94 22.38 4.10 1.98
N PRO A 95 22.86 4.97 1.05
CA PRO A 95 24.05 5.77 1.32
C PRO A 95 23.90 6.72 2.52
N TRP A 96 22.71 7.33 2.68
CA TRP A 96 22.44 8.25 3.78
C TRP A 96 22.26 7.53 5.11
N VAL A 97 21.59 6.37 5.12
CA VAL A 97 21.44 5.54 6.32
C VAL A 97 22.79 5.07 6.85
N LYS A 98 23.73 4.71 5.95
CA LYS A 98 25.11 4.38 6.35
C LYS A 98 25.87 5.56 6.93
N ALA A 99 25.65 6.77 6.39
CA ALA A 99 26.31 7.98 6.87
C ALA A 99 25.76 8.45 8.22
N ASP A 100 24.45 8.31 8.43
CA ASP A 100 23.76 8.72 9.65
C ASP A 100 22.56 7.80 9.94
N PRO A 101 22.74 6.75 10.77
CA PRO A 101 21.68 5.81 11.12
C PRO A 101 20.52 6.46 11.87
N ALA A 102 20.74 7.58 12.57
CA ALA A 102 19.68 8.27 13.32
C ALA A 102 18.59 8.83 12.39
N ARG A 103 18.88 8.99 11.09
CA ARG A 103 17.86 9.34 10.09
C ARG A 103 16.73 8.32 9.96
N LEU A 104 16.97 7.07 10.36
CA LEU A 104 15.90 6.08 10.46
C LEU A 104 14.85 6.47 11.50
N LEU A 105 15.17 7.28 12.51
CA LEU A 105 14.23 7.66 13.55
C LEU A 105 13.34 8.85 13.16
N GLN A 106 13.51 9.39 11.95
CA GLN A 106 12.69 10.50 11.50
C GLN A 106 11.22 10.06 11.33
N PRO A 107 10.26 10.92 11.73
CA PRO A 107 8.83 10.62 11.65
C PRO A 107 8.31 10.60 10.21
N VAL A 108 9.12 11.03 9.25
CA VAL A 108 8.83 11.02 7.81
C VAL A 108 10.02 10.36 7.10
N GLY A 109 9.74 9.58 6.06
CA GLY A 109 10.77 8.88 5.28
C GLY A 109 10.80 7.38 5.56
N LEU A 110 12.00 6.82 5.77
CA LEU A 110 12.23 5.38 5.65
C LEU A 110 11.58 4.53 6.75
N LEU A 111 11.39 5.05 7.96
CA LEU A 111 10.77 4.30 9.06
C LEU A 111 9.26 4.11 8.88
N PRO A 112 8.44 5.17 8.68
CA PRO A 112 7.01 5.01 8.45
C PRO A 112 6.68 4.06 7.31
N ILE A 113 7.35 4.21 6.15
CA ILE A 113 7.14 3.32 5.00
C ILE A 113 7.53 1.86 5.31
N THR A 114 8.60 1.64 6.08
CA THR A 114 9.01 0.29 6.49
C THR A 114 8.00 -0.33 7.43
N LEU A 115 7.53 0.42 8.44
CA LEU A 115 6.52 -0.06 9.39
C LEU A 115 5.19 -0.36 8.69
N PHE A 116 4.76 0.51 7.79
CA PHE A 116 3.56 0.29 6.99
C PHE A 116 3.72 -0.92 6.05
N GLY A 117 4.89 -1.07 5.41
CA GLY A 117 5.19 -2.22 4.57
C GLY A 117 5.15 -3.54 5.34
N LEU A 118 5.79 -3.60 6.51
CA LEU A 118 5.72 -4.75 7.40
C LEU A 118 4.29 -5.06 7.82
N PHE A 119 3.52 -4.04 8.19
CA PHE A 119 2.10 -4.19 8.54
C PHE A 119 1.29 -4.82 7.40
N VAL A 120 1.46 -4.32 6.16
CA VAL A 120 0.78 -4.86 4.97
C VAL A 120 1.19 -6.31 4.73
N LEU A 121 2.48 -6.63 4.77
CA LEU A 121 2.97 -7.98 4.51
C LEU A 121 2.48 -8.99 5.56
N LEU A 122 2.56 -8.64 6.85
CA LEU A 122 2.18 -9.51 7.95
C LEU A 122 0.66 -9.75 8.00
N SER A 123 -0.13 -8.74 7.63
CA SER A 123 -1.60 -8.85 7.65
C SER A 123 -2.19 -9.42 6.35
N ALA A 124 -1.43 -9.53 5.26
CA ALA A 124 -1.92 -9.96 3.96
C ALA A 124 -2.56 -11.35 3.98
N VAL A 125 -1.87 -12.37 4.49
CA VAL A 125 -2.36 -13.76 4.50
C VAL A 125 -3.68 -13.91 5.28
N PRO A 126 -3.79 -13.46 6.56
CA PRO A 126 -5.06 -13.57 7.27
C PRO A 126 -6.17 -12.76 6.60
N LEU A 127 -5.86 -11.60 6.01
CA LEU A 127 -6.85 -10.77 5.33
C LEU A 127 -7.35 -11.41 4.02
N LEU A 128 -6.47 -12.09 3.26
CA LEU A 128 -6.84 -12.84 2.05
C LEU A 128 -7.79 -14.00 2.36
N ARG A 129 -7.55 -14.73 3.45
CA ARG A 129 -8.42 -15.85 3.88
C ARG A 129 -9.82 -15.36 4.19
N VAL A 130 -9.94 -14.39 5.09
CA VAL A 130 -11.24 -13.83 5.51
C VAL A 130 -12.00 -13.19 4.33
N THR A 131 -11.30 -12.53 3.42
CA THR A 131 -11.92 -11.95 2.22
C THR A 131 -12.51 -13.02 1.30
N THR A 132 -11.84 -14.17 1.19
CA THR A 132 -12.31 -15.30 0.38
C THR A 132 -13.55 -15.93 1.01
N ASP A 133 -13.48 -16.27 2.30
CA ASP A 133 -14.61 -16.85 3.04
C ASP A 133 -15.86 -15.95 2.99
N THR A 134 -15.64 -14.63 3.10
CA THR A 134 -16.73 -13.64 3.03
C THR A 134 -17.39 -13.61 1.65
N ALA A 135 -16.61 -13.73 0.58
CA ALA A 135 -17.14 -13.76 -0.79
C ALA A 135 -17.98 -15.03 -1.03
N GLU A 136 -17.53 -16.18 -0.53
CA GLU A 136 -18.26 -17.44 -0.64
C GLU A 136 -19.59 -17.40 0.13
N ARG A 137 -19.59 -16.89 1.37
CA ARG A 137 -20.81 -16.76 2.19
C ARG A 137 -21.86 -15.84 1.54
N LEU A 138 -21.44 -14.70 1.01
CA LEU A 138 -22.35 -13.77 0.33
C LEU A 138 -22.93 -14.38 -0.95
N ASN A 139 -22.13 -15.13 -1.71
CA ASN A 139 -22.61 -15.82 -2.90
C ASN A 139 -23.64 -16.91 -2.58
N TYR A 140 -23.49 -17.60 -1.45
CA TYR A 140 -24.47 -18.60 -0.99
C TYR A 140 -25.81 -17.93 -0.65
N MET A 141 -25.81 -16.85 0.15
CA MET A 141 -27.04 -16.16 0.57
C MET A 141 -27.85 -15.54 -0.58
N ILE A 142 -27.20 -15.13 -1.68
CA ILE A 142 -27.88 -14.57 -2.85
C ILE A 142 -28.56 -15.68 -3.69
N ARG A 143 -28.08 -16.92 -3.60
CA ARG A 143 -28.55 -18.04 -4.42
C ARG A 143 -29.66 -18.87 -3.77
N THR A 144 -30.00 -18.62 -2.51
CA THR A 144 -31.07 -19.26 -1.74
C THR A 144 -32.24 -18.30 -1.55
#